data_AF-A0A3P8VQ26-F1
#
_entry.id   AF-A0A3P8VQ26-F1
#
_cell.length_a   1.000
_cell.length_b   1.000
_cell.length_c   1.000
_cell.angle_alpha   90.00
_cell.angle_beta   90.00
_cell.angle_gamma   90.00
#
_symmetry.space_group_name_H-M   'P 1'
#
loop_
_entity.id
_entity.type
_entity.pdbx_description
1 polymer ?
#
loop_
_entity_poly.entity_id
_entity_poly.type
_entity_poly.pdbx_seq_one_letter_code
_entity_poly.pdbx_strand_id
1 'polypeptide(L)'
;MGGSKEEGQSSLECIQANQIFPKKSPILEEENMQVPFPELHGEFTEYVGRAEDAIIAMSNYRLHIKFKESIINVPLQLIESVECRDMFQLHLTCKDCKVVRYVRHPSSESAETWFTLFFFFFFFFLTSTKNINIPVVRCCGGGY
;
A
#
# COMPACT_ATOMS: atom_id res chain seq x y z
N MET A 1 -13.53 59.88 27.50
CA MET A 1 -14.53 59.78 26.42
C MET A 1 -13.77 59.44 25.15
N GLY A 2 -13.55 58.16 24.85
CA GLY A 2 -14.39 57.35 23.93
C GLY A 2 -13.66 57.28 22.57
N GLY A 3 -13.52 56.17 21.86
CA GLY A 3 -13.99 54.80 21.99
C GLY A 3 -13.25 53.95 20.94
N SER A 4 -13.26 52.64 21.17
CA SER A 4 -12.64 51.55 20.41
C SER A 4 -13.18 51.38 18.98
N LYS A 5 -12.32 50.88 18.08
CA LYS A 5 -12.70 50.00 16.96
C LYS A 5 -11.63 48.94 16.76
N GLU A 6 -11.91 47.74 17.29
CA GLU A 6 -11.38 46.48 16.77
C GLU A 6 -12.07 46.24 15.43
N GLU A 7 -11.32 45.99 14.36
CA GLU A 7 -11.87 45.34 13.16
C GLU A 7 -11.05 44.10 12.88
N GLY A 8 -11.75 42.97 12.97
CA GLY A 8 -11.19 41.64 12.84
C GLY A 8 -10.71 41.39 11.43
N GLN A 9 -9.49 40.88 11.33
CA GLN A 9 -9.11 40.02 10.23
C GLN A 9 -8.97 38.63 10.84
N SER A 10 -10.09 37.92 10.96
CA SER A 10 -10.02 36.47 11.01
C SER A 10 -9.55 36.01 9.63
N SER A 11 -8.23 35.96 9.44
CA SER A 11 -7.64 35.19 8.35
C SER A 11 -8.03 33.74 8.61
N LEU A 12 -9.19 33.34 8.07
CA LEU A 12 -9.49 31.93 7.87
C LEU A 12 -8.53 31.45 6.80
N GLU A 13 -7.28 31.20 7.18
CA GLU A 13 -6.36 30.44 6.37
C GLU A 13 -7.01 29.07 6.20
N CYS A 14 -7.50 28.79 4.99
CA CYS A 14 -7.95 27.47 4.59
C CYS A 14 -6.73 26.56 4.47
N ILE A 15 -6.11 26.24 5.61
CA ILE A 15 -4.96 25.34 5.65
C ILE A 15 -5.48 23.96 5.24
N GLN A 16 -5.02 23.49 4.09
CA GLN A 16 -5.35 22.14 3.62
C GLN A 16 -4.86 21.14 4.69
N ALA A 17 -5.65 20.14 5.06
CA ALA A 17 -5.29 19.19 6.14
C ALA A 17 -3.88 18.59 5.97
N ASN A 18 -3.42 18.44 4.72
CA ASN A 18 -2.07 18.00 4.35
C ASN A 18 -0.92 18.93 4.79
N GLN A 19 -1.22 20.18 5.14
CA GLN A 19 -0.26 21.19 5.64
C GLN A 19 -0.20 21.24 7.18
N ILE A 20 -1.18 20.64 7.88
CA ILE A 20 -1.22 20.56 9.34
C ILE A 20 -0.60 19.24 9.82
N PHE A 21 -0.77 18.17 9.04
CA PHE A 21 -0.18 16.86 9.32
C PHE A 21 0.69 16.45 8.13
N PRO A 22 2.02 16.57 8.23
CA PRO A 22 2.92 16.10 7.19
C PRO A 22 2.62 14.63 6.89
N LYS A 23 2.30 14.33 5.62
CA LYS A 23 2.15 12.95 5.18
C LYS A 23 3.46 12.21 5.45
N LYS A 24 3.40 11.01 6.03
CA LYS A 24 4.58 10.13 6.09
C LYS A 24 5.05 9.88 4.65
N SER A 25 6.35 10.03 4.41
CA SER A 25 6.94 9.63 3.14
C SER A 25 6.76 8.11 2.95
N PRO A 26 6.38 7.66 1.75
CA PRO A 26 6.31 6.23 1.47
C PRO A 26 7.68 5.59 1.68
N ILE A 27 7.68 4.33 2.10
CA ILE A 27 8.87 3.49 2.04
C ILE A 27 9.06 3.08 0.58
N LEU A 28 10.19 3.48 0.02
CA LEU A 28 10.60 3.11 -1.33
C LEU A 28 11.67 2.04 -1.22
N GLU A 29 11.50 0.94 -1.93
CA GLU A 29 12.49 -0.14 -1.94
C GLU A 29 13.80 0.29 -2.63
N GLU A 30 13.70 1.06 -3.72
CA GLU A 30 14.84 1.71 -4.37
C GLU A 30 14.60 3.23 -4.37
N GLU A 31 15.67 4.03 -4.18
CA GLU A 31 15.57 5.49 -4.03
C GLU A 31 14.97 6.21 -5.26
N ASN A 32 15.06 5.60 -6.43
CA ASN A 32 14.57 6.13 -7.70
C ASN A 32 13.09 5.77 -7.97
N MET A 33 12.45 4.96 -7.12
CA MET A 33 11.06 4.58 -7.32
C MET A 33 10.12 5.75 -7.10
N GLN A 34 9.00 5.73 -7.82
CA GLN A 34 7.93 6.71 -7.69
C GLN A 34 6.59 6.03 -7.54
N VAL A 35 5.64 6.73 -6.92
CA VAL A 35 4.26 6.25 -6.78
C VAL A 35 3.66 6.08 -8.19
N PRO A 36 3.19 4.87 -8.57
CA PRO A 36 2.79 4.56 -9.94
C PRO A 36 1.38 5.07 -10.32
N PHE A 37 0.69 5.77 -9.42
CA PHE A 37 -0.67 6.27 -9.58
C PHE A 37 -0.86 7.62 -8.87
N PRO A 38 -1.83 8.45 -9.31
CA PRO A 38 -2.24 9.61 -8.55
C PRO A 38 -3.05 9.20 -7.31
N GLU A 39 -2.71 9.75 -6.15
CA GLU A 39 -3.41 9.54 -4.88
C GLU A 39 -4.76 10.28 -4.85
N LEU A 40 -5.79 9.64 -4.31
CA LEU A 40 -7.07 10.27 -3.99
C LEU A 40 -6.97 11.20 -2.76
N HIS A 41 -8.01 12.00 -2.53
CA HIS A 41 -8.10 12.83 -1.32
C HIS A 41 -8.13 11.96 -0.06
N GLY A 42 -7.16 12.18 0.85
CA GLY A 42 -6.98 11.34 2.04
C GLY A 42 -6.29 10.00 1.78
N GLU A 43 -5.99 9.68 0.51
CA GLU A 43 -5.09 8.58 0.18
C GLU A 43 -3.63 9.01 0.37
N PHE A 44 -2.82 8.11 0.89
CA PHE A 44 -1.37 8.25 0.93
C PHE A 44 -0.71 6.88 0.76
N THR A 45 0.35 6.87 -0.02
CA THR A 45 1.15 5.68 -0.31
C THR A 45 2.08 5.41 0.86
N GLU A 46 2.11 4.16 1.33
CA GLU A 46 2.94 3.73 2.45
C GLU A 46 4.15 2.92 1.99
N TYR A 47 4.01 2.20 0.87
CA TYR A 47 5.08 1.37 0.33
C TYR A 47 5.05 1.35 -1.20
N VAL A 48 6.24 1.37 -1.81
CA VAL A 48 6.46 1.11 -3.23
C VAL A 48 7.67 0.18 -3.37
N GLY A 49 7.49 -0.94 -4.06
CA GLY A 49 8.52 -1.94 -4.27
C GLY A 49 8.50 -2.52 -5.68
N ARG A 50 9.62 -3.10 -6.10
CA ARG A 50 9.81 -3.63 -7.45
C ARG A 50 9.69 -5.15 -7.43
N ALA A 51 8.87 -5.68 -8.31
CA ALA A 51 8.67 -7.11 -8.43
C ALA A 51 8.87 -7.58 -9.86
N GLU A 52 10.12 -7.92 -10.20
CA GLU A 52 10.57 -8.39 -11.54
C GLU A 52 10.05 -7.52 -12.70
N ASP A 53 8.87 -7.84 -13.24
CA ASP A 53 8.18 -7.18 -14.35
C ASP A 53 7.06 -6.20 -13.91
N ALA A 54 6.89 -6.02 -12.60
CA ALA A 54 5.85 -5.21 -11.98
C ALA A 54 6.38 -4.22 -10.93
N ILE A 55 5.62 -3.15 -10.72
CA ILE A 55 5.76 -2.25 -9.58
C ILE A 55 4.57 -2.48 -8.66
N ILE A 56 4.84 -2.76 -7.39
CA ILE A 56 3.81 -2.93 -6.36
C ILE A 56 3.81 -1.70 -5.48
N ALA A 57 2.64 -1.10 -5.28
CA ALA A 57 2.47 0.03 -4.41
C ALA A 57 1.24 -0.19 -3.51
N MET A 58 1.38 0.20 -2.24
CA MET A 58 0.35 0.06 -1.24
C MET A 58 0.06 1.41 -0.62
N SER A 59 -1.20 1.80 -0.64
CA SER A 59 -1.68 2.98 0.06
C SER A 59 -2.55 2.59 1.24
N ASN A 60 -2.91 3.56 2.05
CA ASN A 60 -3.98 3.43 3.04
C ASN A 60 -5.38 3.16 2.42
N TYR A 61 -5.51 3.04 1.10
CA TYR A 61 -6.79 2.77 0.42
C TYR A 61 -6.78 1.49 -0.41
N ARG A 62 -5.74 1.25 -1.21
CA ARG A 62 -5.68 0.15 -2.20
C ARG A 62 -4.29 -0.48 -2.29
N LEU A 63 -4.28 -1.74 -2.71
CA LEU A 63 -3.13 -2.39 -3.31
C LEU A 63 -3.14 -2.14 -4.82
N HIS A 64 -2.02 -1.69 -5.36
CA HIS A 64 -1.81 -1.43 -6.77
C HIS A 64 -0.64 -2.26 -7.28
N ILE A 65 -0.87 -3.03 -8.35
CA ILE A 65 0.16 -3.79 -9.03
C ILE A 65 0.17 -3.34 -10.49
N LYS A 66 1.27 -2.73 -10.92
CA LYS A 66 1.46 -2.22 -12.28
C LYS A 66 2.44 -3.12 -13.01
N PHE A 67 1.96 -3.89 -13.95
CA PHE A 67 2.76 -4.61 -14.93
C PHE A 67 3.06 -3.69 -16.13
N LYS A 68 3.86 -4.19 -17.06
CA LYS A 68 4.14 -3.50 -18.32
C LYS A 68 2.87 -3.23 -19.15
N GLU A 69 1.94 -4.18 -19.17
CA GLU A 69 0.76 -4.15 -20.06
C GLU A 69 -0.58 -4.13 -19.31
N SER A 70 -0.56 -4.33 -17.99
CA SER A 70 -1.77 -4.44 -17.19
C SER A 70 -1.61 -3.78 -15.83
N ILE A 71 -2.74 -3.42 -15.23
CA ILE A 71 -2.81 -2.81 -13.92
C ILE A 71 -3.88 -3.51 -13.11
N ILE A 72 -3.55 -3.85 -11.88
CA ILE A 72 -4.46 -4.41 -10.90
C ILE A 72 -4.61 -3.40 -9.75
N ASN A 73 -5.83 -2.99 -9.47
CA ASN A 73 -6.18 -2.15 -8.32
C ASN A 73 -7.16 -2.89 -7.43
N VAL A 74 -6.77 -3.18 -6.19
CA VAL A 74 -7.63 -3.85 -5.21
C VAL A 74 -7.81 -2.94 -4.00
N PRO A 75 -9.00 -2.36 -3.79
CA PRO A 75 -9.35 -1.69 -2.54
C PRO A 75 -9.11 -2.61 -1.33
N LEU A 76 -8.42 -2.12 -0.31
CA LEU A 76 -8.04 -2.94 0.85
C LEU A 76 -9.23 -3.55 1.58
N GLN A 77 -10.38 -2.85 1.55
CA GLN A 77 -11.62 -3.32 2.18
C GLN A 77 -12.27 -4.50 1.45
N LEU A 78 -11.92 -4.71 0.17
CA LEU A 78 -12.38 -5.85 -0.62
C LEU A 78 -11.51 -7.08 -0.42
N ILE A 79 -10.30 -6.96 0.11
CA ILE A 79 -9.43 -8.10 0.39
C ILE A 79 -10.04 -8.90 1.54
N GLU A 80 -10.31 -10.17 1.28
CA GLU A 80 -10.84 -11.15 2.24
C GLU A 80 -9.71 -11.97 2.87
N SER A 81 -8.82 -12.50 2.04
CA SER A 81 -7.66 -13.29 2.49
C SER A 81 -6.46 -13.04 1.60
N VAL A 82 -5.28 -13.19 2.19
CA VAL A 82 -4.01 -13.16 1.44
C VAL A 82 -3.20 -14.38 1.81
N GLU A 83 -2.78 -15.12 0.79
CA GLU A 83 -1.97 -16.32 0.93
C GLU A 83 -0.67 -16.15 0.17
N CYS A 84 0.40 -16.61 0.80
CA CYS A 84 1.69 -16.83 0.18
C CYS A 84 1.79 -18.30 -0.22
N ARG A 85 1.99 -18.63 -1.50
CA ARG A 85 2.22 -20.01 -1.95
C ARG A 85 3.61 -20.15 -2.57
N ASP A 86 4.27 -21.25 -2.25
CA ASP A 86 5.55 -21.68 -2.83
C ASP A 86 6.63 -20.59 -2.87
N MET A 87 6.62 -19.64 -1.90
CA MET A 87 7.53 -18.48 -1.75
C MET A 87 7.53 -17.45 -2.89
N PHE A 88 6.93 -17.74 -4.04
CA PHE A 88 6.94 -16.88 -5.23
C PHE A 88 5.55 -16.48 -5.74
N GLN A 89 4.49 -16.88 -5.04
CA GLN A 89 3.11 -16.62 -5.45
C GLN A 89 2.35 -15.86 -4.36
N LEU A 90 1.79 -14.72 -4.73
CA LEU A 90 0.85 -13.96 -3.93
C LEU A 90 -0.56 -14.23 -4.43
N HIS A 91 -1.41 -14.78 -3.57
CA HIS A 91 -2.82 -15.02 -3.83
C HIS A 91 -3.67 -14.11 -2.97
N LEU A 92 -4.46 -13.24 -3.60
CA LEU A 92 -5.41 -12.37 -2.94
C LEU A 92 -6.81 -12.85 -3.29
N THR A 93 -7.60 -13.18 -2.28
CA THR A 93 -9.03 -13.45 -2.45
C THR A 93 -9.80 -12.23 -2.03
N CYS A 94 -10.75 -11.80 -2.86
CA CYS A 94 -11.60 -10.66 -2.61
C CYS A 94 -13.02 -11.11 -2.24
N LYS A 95 -13.72 -10.27 -1.48
CA LYS A 95 -15.11 -10.50 -1.04
C LYS A 95 -16.12 -10.61 -2.19
N ASP A 96 -15.76 -10.16 -3.40
CA ASP A 96 -16.53 -10.32 -4.62
C ASP A 96 -16.15 -11.59 -5.40
N CYS A 97 -15.52 -12.55 -4.73
CA CYS A 97 -15.01 -13.81 -5.26
C CYS A 97 -13.92 -13.66 -6.33
N LYS A 98 -13.35 -12.46 -6.54
CA LYS A 98 -12.19 -12.29 -7.42
C LYS A 98 -10.94 -12.83 -6.76
N VAL A 99 -10.14 -13.58 -7.53
CA VAL A 99 -8.83 -14.07 -7.11
C VAL A 99 -7.77 -13.39 -7.96
N VAL A 100 -6.91 -12.61 -7.33
CA VAL A 100 -5.72 -12.02 -7.96
C VAL A 100 -4.53 -12.91 -7.63
N ARG A 101 -3.83 -13.37 -8.66
CA ARG A 101 -2.62 -14.17 -8.52
C ARG A 101 -1.46 -13.43 -9.15
N TYR A 102 -0.46 -13.10 -8.35
CA TYR A 102 0.82 -12.63 -8.85
C TYR A 102 1.83 -13.76 -8.66
N VAL A 103 2.38 -14.25 -9.77
CA VAL A 103 3.40 -15.28 -9.81
C VAL A 103 4.68 -14.62 -10.29
N ARG A 104 5.75 -14.69 -9.49
CA ARG A 104 7.08 -14.27 -9.91
C ARG A 104 7.84 -15.44 -10.52
N HIS A 105 8.73 -15.18 -11.48
CA HIS A 105 9.66 -16.20 -11.94
C HIS A 105 10.78 -16.45 -10.89
N PRO A 106 11.11 -17.70 -10.56
CA PRO A 106 12.09 -18.05 -9.52
C PRO A 106 13.57 -17.81 -9.95
N SER A 107 13.82 -17.03 -11.00
CA SER A 107 15.14 -16.94 -11.65
C SER A 107 16.12 -15.95 -11.00
N SER A 108 15.82 -15.36 -9.84
CA SER A 108 16.75 -14.42 -9.17
C SER A 108 17.01 -14.75 -7.71
N GLU A 109 18.28 -14.76 -7.32
CA GLU A 109 18.79 -14.93 -5.95
C GLU A 109 18.26 -13.84 -4.98
N SER A 110 17.79 -12.71 -5.53
CA SER A 110 17.14 -11.60 -4.82
C SER A 110 15.65 -11.80 -4.51
N ALA A 111 15.04 -12.91 -4.93
CA ALA A 111 13.60 -13.13 -4.80
C ALA A 111 13.13 -13.37 -3.34
N GLU A 112 13.96 -14.03 -2.54
CA GLU A 112 13.72 -14.32 -1.12
C GLU A 112 13.55 -13.03 -0.29
N THR A 113 14.42 -12.04 -0.53
CA THR A 113 14.47 -10.80 0.25
C THR A 113 13.27 -9.91 0.00
N TRP A 114 12.85 -9.77 -1.27
CA TRP A 114 11.69 -8.96 -1.63
C TRP A 114 10.41 -9.52 -1.05
N PHE A 115 10.15 -10.81 -1.26
CA PHE A 115 8.92 -11.43 -0.76
C PHE A 115 8.86 -11.34 0.74
N THR A 116 9.99 -11.55 1.42
CA THR A 116 10.08 -11.41 2.87
C THR A 116 9.76 -9.98 3.31
N LEU A 117 10.39 -8.96 2.73
CA LEU A 117 10.15 -7.56 3.10
C LEU A 117 8.75 -7.08 2.74
N PHE A 118 8.27 -7.39 1.53
CA PHE A 118 6.91 -7.08 1.11
C PHE A 118 5.88 -7.81 1.96
N PHE A 119 6.02 -9.11 2.22
CA PHE A 119 5.10 -9.85 3.07
C PHE A 119 5.15 -9.34 4.51
N PHE A 120 6.32 -9.06 5.08
CA PHE A 120 6.40 -8.48 6.42
C PHE A 120 5.76 -7.11 6.47
N PHE A 121 6.05 -6.25 5.49
CA PHE A 121 5.48 -4.91 5.45
C PHE A 121 3.97 -4.96 5.22
N PHE A 122 3.50 -5.78 4.29
CA PHE A 122 2.08 -5.96 4.00
C PHE A 122 1.32 -6.61 5.16
N PHE A 123 1.89 -7.65 5.79
CA PHE A 123 1.31 -8.27 6.98
C PHE A 123 1.26 -7.29 8.15
N PHE A 124 2.38 -6.63 8.46
CA PHE A 124 2.43 -5.61 9.51
C PHE A 124 1.47 -4.46 9.21
N PHE A 125 1.42 -4.01 7.97
CA PHE A 125 0.54 -2.93 7.54
C PHE A 125 -0.93 -3.30 7.70
N LEU A 126 -1.38 -4.45 7.16
CA LEU A 126 -2.76 -4.90 7.28
C LEU A 126 -3.18 -5.15 8.74
N THR A 127 -2.29 -5.72 9.55
CA THR A 127 -2.57 -6.03 10.96
C THR A 127 -2.50 -4.82 11.89
N SER A 128 -1.63 -3.84 11.58
CA SER A 128 -1.39 -2.66 12.43
C SER A 128 -2.33 -1.50 12.10
N THR A 129 -2.63 -1.27 10.82
CA THR A 129 -3.36 -0.04 10.42
C THR A 129 -4.85 -0.23 10.27
N LYS A 130 -5.39 -1.46 10.22
CA LYS A 130 -6.83 -1.66 10.09
C LYS A 130 -7.30 -2.84 10.91
N ASN A 131 -8.46 -2.66 11.52
CA ASN A 131 -9.29 -3.66 12.18
C ASN A 131 -9.84 -4.71 11.18
N ILE A 132 -9.03 -5.11 10.19
CA ILE A 132 -9.39 -6.14 9.22
C ILE A 132 -8.67 -7.39 9.70
N ASN A 133 -9.45 -8.29 10.29
CA ASN A 133 -9.00 -9.64 10.66
C ASN A 133 -8.85 -10.46 9.36
N ILE A 134 -7.96 -10.03 8.46
CA ILE A 134 -7.63 -10.77 7.25
C ILE A 134 -6.82 -11.98 7.73
N PRO A 135 -7.33 -13.21 7.61
CA PRO A 135 -6.49 -14.38 7.83
C PRO A 135 -5.39 -14.34 6.78
N VAL A 136 -4.19 -13.90 7.18
CA VAL A 136 -3.01 -14.09 6.36
C VAL A 136 -2.55 -15.52 6.60
N VAL A 137 -2.83 -16.38 5.63
CA VAL A 137 -2.38 -17.77 5.69
C VAL A 137 -0.89 -17.75 5.38
N ARG A 138 -0.10 -17.93 6.43
CA ARG A 138 1.36 -18.03 6.40
C ARG A 138 1.77 -19.08 5.36
N CYS A 139 2.81 -18.81 4.59
CA CYS A 139 3.33 -19.75 3.59
C CYS A 139 3.40 -21.15 4.24
N CYS A 140 2.64 -22.12 3.72
CA CYS A 140 2.90 -23.52 4.05
C CYS A 140 4.30 -23.78 3.52
N GLY A 141 5.27 -23.92 4.41
CA GLY A 141 6.58 -24.44 4.05
C GLY A 141 6.35 -25.81 3.44
N GLY A 142 6.34 -25.87 2.11
CA GLY A 142 6.47 -27.11 1.38
C GLY A 142 7.86 -27.62 1.70
N GLY A 143 7.95 -28.63 2.55
CA GLY A 143 9.17 -29.40 2.71
C GLY A 143 9.56 -29.94 1.34
N TYR A 144 10.75 -29.57 0.91
CA TYR A 144 11.50 -30.34 -0.09
C TYR A 144 12.19 -31.49 0.64
#